data_AF-A0A7K2Z2S4-F1
#
_entry.id   AF-A0A7K2Z2S4-F1
#
_cell.length_a   1.000
_cell.length_b   1.000
_cell.length_c   1.000
_cell.angle_alpha   90.00
_cell.angle_beta   90.00
_cell.angle_gamma   90.00
#
_symmetry.space_group_name_H-M   'P 1'
#
loop_
_entity.id
_entity.type
_entity.pdbx_description
1 polymer ?
#
loop_
_entity_poly.entity_id
_entity_poly.type
_entity_poly.pdbx_seq_one_letter_code
_entity_poly.pdbx_strand_id
1 'polypeptide(L)'
;MSKGGKGGKGGHDNTTDHPPGSTADKPDASPPGHDGKPVGPPPKRGATGTEGSGSGSAPGAGTGGTPARPVAPPPRGGQGFKHSPESVATGASGIDASAARIEAAHSKLSGVLQSKGSFWNKDGLGQAFGKVFEPISQGHSRAGQALHRTVRHTAQNLRDGGARTEKADRAVADKLNSLLKGPGGKGGPSGQGGAPGRPGAGPSGGKGGKSSRPNPLSGPQRPGGSGGSGGGTGNGPPPYAGFRKPYDWQGPGGNPAIRRTQGPTGRGATVGYEGRTTFLDGSDRGRQERHSVMGDSSRQLANDTRGAVAADRQVGPSTRPTMAGSFHHDGVVTSHTSVRGGDVNAHPAIDELYERIPEGERSKGHGRCAEVPLLSDRLHHAEQQRPGQPPLTPEQARELLRGGEMTTHSVNHDNAPGALPHGTYVPPCASCAEVIRYLGVSHVHT
;
A
#
# COMPACT_ATOMS: atom_id res chain seq x y z
N MET A 1 -38.58 -36.94 -52.88
CA MET A 1 -38.22 -38.34 -52.51
C MET A 1 -37.55 -38.98 -53.72
N SER A 2 -36.45 -39.72 -53.50
CA SER A 2 -35.57 -40.37 -54.52
C SER A 2 -34.71 -39.38 -55.32
N LYS A 3 -33.40 -39.52 -55.56
CA LYS A 3 -32.26 -40.43 -55.31
C LYS A 3 -31.02 -39.49 -55.40
N GLY A 4 -29.85 -39.61 -54.77
CA GLY A 4 -29.01 -40.76 -54.45
C GLY A 4 -27.59 -40.44 -54.98
N GLY A 5 -26.56 -40.55 -54.13
CA GLY A 5 -25.15 -40.74 -54.55
C GLY A 5 -24.23 -39.52 -54.55
N LYS A 6 -23.60 -39.23 -53.40
CA LYS A 6 -22.33 -38.47 -53.30
C LYS A 6 -21.18 -39.46 -53.18
N GLY A 7 -20.23 -39.40 -54.12
CA GLY A 7 -18.93 -40.06 -54.05
C GLY A 7 -17.84 -39.03 -54.33
N GLY A 8 -16.82 -38.97 -53.47
CA GLY A 8 -15.68 -38.06 -53.62
C GLY A 8 -14.74 -38.21 -52.44
N LYS A 9 -13.90 -39.25 -52.48
CA LYS A 9 -12.75 -39.46 -51.58
C LYS A 9 -11.61 -38.55 -52.03
N GLY A 10 -11.08 -37.72 -51.14
CA GLY A 10 -9.79 -37.06 -51.28
C GLY A 10 -8.85 -37.64 -50.22
N GLY A 11 -7.86 -38.42 -50.67
CA GLY A 11 -6.76 -38.90 -49.84
C GLY A 11 -5.64 -37.86 -49.80
N HIS A 12 -5.03 -37.70 -48.63
CA HIS A 12 -3.72 -37.08 -48.49
C HIS A 12 -2.86 -38.00 -47.64
N ASP A 13 -1.89 -38.61 -48.31
CA ASP A 13 -0.80 -39.39 -47.74
C ASP A 13 0.14 -38.46 -46.96
N ASN A 14 0.51 -38.85 -45.74
CA ASN A 14 1.49 -38.16 -44.93
C ASN A 14 2.66 -39.12 -44.67
N THR A 15 3.64 -39.10 -45.56
CA THR A 15 4.93 -39.78 -45.42
C THR A 15 5.88 -38.88 -44.64
N THR A 16 6.19 -39.28 -43.41
CA THR A 16 7.30 -38.76 -42.61
C THR A 16 8.59 -39.46 -43.01
N ASP A 17 9.48 -38.74 -43.70
CA ASP A 17 10.88 -39.13 -43.93
C ASP A 17 11.74 -38.74 -42.71
N HIS A 18 12.41 -39.73 -42.12
CA HIS A 18 13.51 -39.54 -41.18
C HIS A 18 14.84 -39.59 -41.94
N PRO A 19 15.78 -38.64 -41.72
CA PRO A 19 17.15 -38.80 -42.18
C PRO A 19 18.00 -39.63 -41.18
N PRO A 20 18.98 -40.41 -41.65
CA PRO A 20 19.84 -41.23 -40.81
C PRO A 20 21.15 -40.53 -40.41
N GLY A 21 21.60 -40.85 -39.19
CA GLY A 21 23.01 -41.14 -38.88
C GLY A 21 23.97 -39.97 -38.63
N SER A 22 24.38 -39.81 -37.37
CA SER A 22 25.70 -39.26 -37.01
C SER A 22 26.20 -39.97 -35.76
N THR A 23 27.24 -40.76 -35.95
CA THR A 23 28.07 -41.41 -34.93
C THR A 23 29.05 -40.39 -34.35
N ALA A 24 29.10 -40.26 -33.02
CA ALA A 24 30.24 -39.63 -32.34
C ALA A 24 30.46 -40.25 -30.95
N ASP A 25 31.67 -40.79 -30.85
CA ASP A 25 32.53 -41.18 -29.74
C ASP A 25 32.13 -40.94 -28.26
N LYS A 26 32.44 -41.98 -27.48
CA LYS A 26 32.69 -41.94 -26.02
C LYS A 26 33.84 -40.99 -25.68
N PRO A 27 33.84 -40.44 -24.46
CA PRO A 27 34.94 -40.83 -23.57
C PRO A 27 34.52 -41.13 -22.13
N ASP A 28 35.29 -42.06 -21.55
CA ASP A 28 35.45 -42.33 -20.13
C ASP A 28 35.81 -41.06 -19.33
N ALA A 29 35.22 -40.91 -18.14
CA ALA A 29 35.91 -40.48 -16.92
C ALA A 29 34.91 -40.45 -15.74
N SER A 30 35.01 -41.46 -14.89
CA SER A 30 34.44 -41.45 -13.54
C SER A 30 35.12 -40.37 -12.67
N PRO A 31 34.40 -39.57 -11.88
CA PRO A 31 35.01 -38.78 -10.82
C PRO A 31 35.37 -39.67 -9.61
N PRO A 32 36.48 -39.38 -8.90
CA PRO A 32 36.88 -40.12 -7.71
C PRO A 32 35.94 -39.83 -6.54
N GLY A 33 35.71 -40.87 -5.72
CA GLY A 33 34.88 -40.83 -4.53
C GLY A 33 35.39 -39.84 -3.48
N HIS A 34 34.46 -39.11 -2.87
CA HIS A 34 34.71 -38.34 -1.67
C HIS A 34 34.62 -39.25 -0.44
N ASP A 35 35.76 -39.48 0.21
CA ASP A 35 35.85 -40.07 1.54
C ASP A 35 35.21 -39.14 2.58
N GLY A 36 33.99 -39.46 2.98
CA GLY A 36 33.30 -38.82 4.11
C GLY A 36 33.88 -39.29 5.44
N LYS A 37 34.72 -38.46 6.07
CA LYS A 37 35.04 -38.61 7.50
C LYS A 37 33.80 -38.29 8.36
N PRO A 38 33.51 -39.06 9.42
CA PRO A 38 32.39 -38.78 10.31
C PRO A 38 32.63 -37.51 11.13
N VAL A 39 31.62 -36.63 11.15
CA VAL A 39 31.54 -35.44 12.00
C VAL A 39 31.34 -35.90 13.45
N GLY A 40 32.25 -35.49 14.34
CA GLY A 40 32.16 -35.77 15.77
C GLY A 40 30.99 -35.05 16.46
N PRO A 41 30.56 -35.52 17.64
CA PRO A 41 29.40 -34.97 18.34
C PRO A 41 29.66 -33.54 18.87
N PRO A 42 28.60 -32.70 18.97
CA PRO A 42 28.72 -31.33 19.46
C PRO A 42 29.05 -31.29 20.96
N PRO A 43 29.81 -30.27 21.43
CA PRO A 43 30.15 -30.12 22.84
C PRO A 43 28.92 -29.76 23.69
N LYS A 44 28.85 -30.39 24.87
CA LYS A 44 27.84 -30.15 25.91
C LYS A 44 27.94 -28.70 26.41
N ARG A 45 26.82 -27.96 26.36
CA ARG A 45 26.68 -26.65 27.01
C ARG A 45 26.74 -26.84 28.53
N GLY A 46 27.76 -26.26 29.15
CA GLY A 46 27.89 -26.15 30.60
C GLY A 46 26.86 -25.18 31.16
N ALA A 47 26.27 -25.56 32.29
CA ALA A 47 25.39 -24.73 33.10
C ALA A 47 26.19 -23.57 33.72
N THR A 48 25.75 -22.33 33.48
CA THR A 48 26.22 -21.16 34.21
C THR A 48 25.48 -21.07 35.52
N GLY A 49 26.25 -21.16 36.60
CA GLY A 49 25.82 -21.02 37.97
C GLY A 49 25.42 -19.61 38.35
N THR A 50 24.60 -19.60 39.40
CA THR A 50 24.11 -18.53 40.24
C THR A 50 25.21 -17.90 41.10
N GLU A 51 25.33 -16.58 41.07
CA GLU A 51 25.90 -15.72 42.13
C GLU A 51 25.06 -14.43 42.06
N GLY A 52 24.49 -13.84 43.11
CA GLY A 52 24.92 -13.65 44.49
C GLY A 52 24.68 -12.18 44.82
N SER A 53 23.42 -11.77 45.04
CA SER A 53 23.09 -10.38 45.42
C SER A 53 23.17 -10.21 46.93
N GLY A 54 24.23 -9.50 47.35
CA GLY A 54 24.48 -9.13 48.74
C GLY A 54 23.45 -8.13 49.27
N SER A 55 22.94 -8.45 50.46
CA SER A 55 22.11 -7.62 51.31
C SER A 55 22.94 -6.50 51.95
N GLY A 56 22.67 -5.25 51.56
CA GLY A 56 23.19 -4.05 52.21
C GLY A 56 22.19 -3.47 53.21
N SER A 57 22.66 -3.27 54.44
CA SER A 57 21.94 -2.84 55.64
C SER A 57 21.32 -1.44 55.57
N ALA A 58 20.23 -1.29 56.33
CA ALA A 58 19.55 -0.04 56.67
C ALA A 58 20.39 0.91 57.54
N PRO A 59 20.04 2.20 57.55
CA PRO A 59 19.89 2.87 58.86
C PRO A 59 18.68 3.82 58.95
N GLY A 60 18.18 3.96 60.18
CA GLY A 60 17.76 5.26 60.71
C GLY A 60 16.26 5.58 60.67
N ALA A 61 15.56 5.17 61.73
CA ALA A 61 14.25 5.73 62.07
C ALA A 61 14.40 7.20 62.52
N GLY A 62 13.79 8.11 61.78
CA GLY A 62 13.61 9.52 62.15
C GLY A 62 12.12 9.85 62.21
N THR A 63 11.61 10.08 63.42
CA THR A 63 10.26 10.58 63.69
C THR A 63 10.18 12.06 63.30
N GLY A 64 9.46 12.40 62.22
CA GLY A 64 9.25 13.77 61.76
C GLY A 64 7.88 13.90 61.08
N GLY A 65 7.14 14.95 61.47
CA GLY A 65 5.69 15.12 61.27
C GLY A 65 5.16 14.98 59.84
N THR A 66 3.90 14.55 59.76
CA THR A 66 3.11 14.35 58.55
C THR A 66 2.91 15.68 57.79
N PRO A 67 3.49 15.88 56.59
CA PRO A 67 3.09 16.97 55.72
C PRO A 67 1.84 16.56 54.93
N ALA A 68 0.91 17.50 54.77
CA ALA A 68 -0.31 17.32 54.00
C ALA A 68 0.00 16.79 52.59
N ARG A 69 -0.68 15.68 52.22
CA ARG A 69 -0.61 15.06 50.90
C ARG A 69 -0.95 16.11 49.83
N PRO A 70 -0.06 16.42 48.86
CA PRO A 70 -0.46 17.20 47.70
C PRO A 70 -1.51 16.43 46.92
N VAL A 71 -2.62 17.09 46.62
CA VAL A 71 -3.69 16.57 45.75
C VAL A 71 -3.04 16.24 44.41
N ALA A 72 -3.06 14.97 44.02
CA ALA A 72 -2.53 14.53 42.74
C ALA A 72 -3.26 15.30 41.62
N PRO A 73 -2.53 15.88 40.64
CA PRO A 73 -3.17 16.49 39.49
C PRO A 73 -4.04 15.43 38.79
N PRO A 74 -5.21 15.81 38.25
CA PRO A 74 -6.05 14.86 37.53
C PRO A 74 -5.22 14.20 36.43
N PRO A 75 -5.44 12.90 36.14
CA PRO A 75 -4.72 12.20 35.09
C PRO A 75 -4.84 13.03 33.80
N ARG A 76 -3.69 13.45 33.26
CA ARG A 76 -3.64 14.08 31.93
C ARG A 76 -4.32 13.10 30.98
N GLY A 77 -5.43 13.51 30.39
CA GLY A 77 -6.16 12.71 29.42
C GLY A 77 -5.16 12.16 28.40
N GLY A 78 -5.02 10.83 28.38
CA GLY A 78 -4.13 10.17 27.44
C GLY A 78 -4.44 10.68 26.04
N GLN A 79 -3.41 10.88 25.22
CA GLN A 79 -3.59 11.21 23.81
C GLN A 79 -4.45 10.10 23.20
N GLY A 80 -5.75 10.36 23.05
CA GLY A 80 -6.68 9.37 22.51
C GLY A 80 -6.16 8.92 21.15
N PHE A 81 -6.19 7.62 20.91
CA PHE A 81 -5.84 7.05 19.61
C PHE A 81 -6.70 7.71 18.53
N LYS A 82 -6.13 8.64 17.75
CA LYS A 82 -6.81 9.30 16.64
C LYS A 82 -6.77 8.39 15.43
N HIS A 83 -7.56 7.33 15.44
CA HIS A 83 -7.81 6.55 14.22
C HIS A 83 -9.09 7.06 13.59
N SER A 84 -9.01 7.44 12.30
CA SER A 84 -10.20 7.78 11.55
C SER A 84 -10.99 6.48 11.23
N PRO A 85 -12.34 6.50 11.26
CA PRO A 85 -13.15 5.33 10.89
C PRO A 85 -12.77 4.74 9.52
N GLU A 86 -12.38 5.60 8.58
CA GLU A 86 -11.94 5.21 7.23
C GLU A 86 -10.65 4.37 7.26
N SER A 87 -9.75 4.64 8.20
CA SER A 87 -8.50 3.87 8.36
C SER A 87 -8.79 2.44 8.84
N VAL A 88 -9.77 2.29 9.73
CA VAL A 88 -10.23 0.97 10.22
C VAL A 88 -10.94 0.20 9.10
N ALA A 89 -11.82 0.87 8.34
CA ALA A 89 -12.49 0.26 7.20
C ALA A 89 -11.49 -0.22 6.13
N THR A 90 -10.50 0.61 5.80
CA THR A 90 -9.42 0.25 4.86
C THR A 90 -8.61 -0.94 5.35
N GLY A 91 -8.26 -0.96 6.65
CA GLY A 91 -7.57 -2.09 7.27
C GLY A 91 -8.37 -3.39 7.18
N ALA A 92 -9.68 -3.34 7.44
CA ALA A 92 -10.56 -4.50 7.33
C ALA A 92 -10.60 -5.07 5.89
N SER A 93 -10.71 -4.22 4.88
CA SER A 93 -10.68 -4.64 3.47
C SER A 93 -9.35 -5.29 3.07
N GLY A 94 -8.22 -4.81 3.60
CA GLY A 94 -6.92 -5.45 3.39
C GLY A 94 -6.83 -6.87 3.96
N ILE A 95 -7.47 -7.10 5.12
CA ILE A 95 -7.55 -8.43 5.74
C ILE A 95 -8.43 -9.36 4.90
N ASP A 96 -9.55 -8.87 4.34
CA ASP A 96 -10.39 -9.67 3.44
C ASP A 96 -9.64 -10.09 2.17
N ALA A 97 -8.93 -9.16 1.54
CA ALA A 97 -8.12 -9.45 0.37
C ALA A 97 -7.04 -10.51 0.67
N SER A 98 -6.52 -10.51 1.89
CA SER A 98 -5.55 -11.52 2.34
C SER A 98 -6.22 -12.87 2.61
N ALA A 99 -7.40 -12.87 3.25
CA ALA A 99 -8.21 -14.07 3.47
C ALA A 99 -8.59 -14.75 2.16
N ALA A 100 -9.03 -13.98 1.16
CA ALA A 100 -9.39 -14.48 -0.17
C ALA A 100 -8.18 -15.11 -0.89
N ARG A 101 -6.98 -14.53 -0.75
CA ARG A 101 -5.74 -15.11 -1.30
C ARG A 101 -5.36 -16.42 -0.62
N ILE A 102 -5.49 -16.52 0.70
CA ILE A 102 -5.27 -17.76 1.46
C ILE A 102 -6.27 -18.83 1.01
N GLU A 103 -7.55 -18.48 0.86
CA GLU A 103 -8.60 -19.37 0.39
C GLU A 103 -8.33 -19.91 -1.02
N ALA A 104 -7.95 -19.03 -1.95
CA ALA A 104 -7.58 -19.43 -3.32
C ALA A 104 -6.36 -20.37 -3.34
N ALA A 105 -5.33 -20.06 -2.55
CA ALA A 105 -4.13 -20.91 -2.43
C ALA A 105 -4.46 -22.28 -1.84
N HIS A 106 -5.26 -22.33 -0.77
CA HIS A 106 -5.71 -23.57 -0.14
C HIS A 106 -6.56 -24.42 -1.10
N SER A 107 -7.47 -23.80 -1.84
CA SER A 107 -8.29 -24.46 -2.86
C SER A 107 -7.43 -25.08 -3.96
N LYS A 108 -6.45 -24.33 -4.48
CA LYS A 108 -5.50 -24.83 -5.48
C LYS A 108 -4.66 -26.00 -4.95
N LEU A 109 -4.13 -25.89 -3.74
CA LEU A 109 -3.38 -26.98 -3.10
C LEU A 109 -4.24 -28.23 -2.94
N SER A 110 -5.48 -28.06 -2.45
CA SER A 110 -6.43 -29.17 -2.29
C SER A 110 -6.73 -29.87 -3.62
N GLY A 111 -6.91 -29.12 -4.71
CA GLY A 111 -7.11 -29.68 -6.05
C GLY A 111 -5.90 -30.45 -6.57
N VAL A 112 -4.68 -29.97 -6.30
CA VAL A 112 -3.44 -30.70 -6.66
C VAL A 112 -3.32 -32.00 -5.86
N LEU A 113 -3.64 -31.97 -4.56
CA LEU A 113 -3.60 -33.15 -3.70
C LEU A 113 -4.64 -34.21 -4.12
N GLN A 114 -5.86 -33.78 -4.44
CA GLN A 114 -6.92 -34.68 -4.93
C GLN A 114 -6.58 -35.30 -6.27
N SER A 115 -6.06 -34.51 -7.22
CA SER A 115 -5.69 -35.04 -8.55
C SER A 115 -4.52 -36.04 -8.45
N LYS A 116 -3.52 -35.78 -7.60
CA LYS A 116 -2.39 -36.71 -7.40
C LYS A 116 -2.75 -37.93 -6.55
N GLY A 117 -3.70 -37.83 -5.63
CA GLY A 117 -4.19 -38.98 -4.85
C GLY A 117 -4.69 -40.14 -5.72
N SER A 118 -5.25 -39.84 -6.89
CA SER A 118 -5.68 -40.86 -7.86
C SER A 118 -4.53 -41.71 -8.44
N PHE A 119 -3.29 -41.21 -8.42
CA PHE A 119 -2.11 -41.93 -8.87
C PHE A 119 -1.54 -42.89 -7.83
N TRP A 120 -1.73 -42.60 -6.54
CA TRP A 120 -1.08 -43.35 -5.45
C TRP A 120 -1.75 -44.70 -5.16
N ASN A 121 -2.94 -44.97 -5.69
CA ASN A 121 -3.65 -46.23 -5.41
C ASN A 121 -3.33 -47.37 -6.39
N LYS A 122 -2.41 -47.18 -7.34
CA LYS A 122 -2.19 -48.13 -8.43
C LYS A 122 -1.14 -49.21 -8.15
N ASP A 123 -0.22 -48.99 -7.21
CA ASP A 123 0.82 -49.95 -6.85
C ASP A 123 1.08 -50.00 -5.33
N GLY A 124 1.85 -51.00 -4.88
CA GLY A 124 2.12 -51.20 -3.46
C GLY A 124 2.93 -50.05 -2.83
N LEU A 125 3.79 -49.38 -3.61
CA LEU A 125 4.58 -48.25 -3.16
C LEU A 125 3.73 -46.99 -2.96
N GLY A 126 2.82 -46.72 -3.89
CA GLY A 126 1.84 -45.65 -3.79
C GLY A 126 0.90 -45.83 -2.60
N GLN A 127 0.45 -47.07 -2.32
CA GLN A 127 -0.37 -47.34 -1.14
C GLN A 127 0.39 -47.09 0.17
N ALA A 128 1.67 -47.48 0.24
CA ALA A 128 2.51 -47.24 1.41
C ALA A 128 2.75 -45.73 1.61
N PHE A 129 3.03 -44.99 0.53
CA PHE A 129 3.17 -43.54 0.58
C PHE A 129 1.87 -42.85 0.99
N GLY A 130 0.73 -43.25 0.41
CA GLY A 130 -0.59 -42.71 0.74
C GLY A 130 -0.95 -42.85 2.22
N LYS A 131 -0.61 -43.98 2.86
CA LYS A 131 -0.82 -44.17 4.31
C LYS A 131 -0.10 -43.14 5.19
N VAL A 132 1.06 -42.65 4.76
CA VAL A 132 1.83 -41.63 5.50
C VAL A 132 1.41 -40.22 5.09
N PHE A 133 1.17 -40.00 3.80
CA PHE A 133 0.96 -38.68 3.24
C PHE A 133 -0.47 -38.15 3.46
N GLU A 134 -1.49 -39.02 3.38
CA GLU A 134 -2.90 -38.63 3.52
C GLU A 134 -3.22 -37.98 4.89
N PRO A 135 -2.79 -38.52 6.05
CA PRO A 135 -3.04 -37.87 7.34
C PRO A 135 -2.34 -36.52 7.47
N ILE A 136 -1.13 -36.40 6.90
CA ILE A 136 -0.34 -35.16 6.92
C ILE A 136 -1.02 -34.09 6.07
N SER A 137 -1.46 -34.44 4.86
CA SER A 137 -2.14 -33.50 3.96
C SER A 137 -3.47 -33.04 4.53
N GLN A 138 -4.27 -33.96 5.11
CA GLN A 138 -5.50 -33.62 5.83
C GLN A 138 -5.23 -32.74 7.07
N GLY A 139 -4.11 -32.95 7.77
CA GLY A 139 -3.64 -32.07 8.85
C GLY A 139 -3.41 -30.64 8.38
N HIS A 140 -2.66 -30.46 7.28
CA HIS A 140 -2.40 -29.14 6.68
C HIS A 140 -3.68 -28.47 6.20
N SER A 141 -4.59 -29.21 5.55
CA SER A 141 -5.87 -28.65 5.10
C SER A 141 -6.73 -28.16 6.28
N ARG A 142 -6.79 -28.93 7.38
CA ARG A 142 -7.51 -28.50 8.59
C ARG A 142 -6.88 -27.26 9.22
N ALA A 143 -5.55 -27.20 9.30
CA ALA A 143 -4.83 -26.03 9.80
C ALA A 143 -5.07 -24.78 8.93
N GLY A 144 -5.02 -24.93 7.60
CA GLY A 144 -5.30 -23.86 6.65
C GLY A 144 -6.73 -23.32 6.78
N GLN A 145 -7.72 -24.20 6.93
CA GLN A 145 -9.11 -23.79 7.18
C GLN A 145 -9.28 -23.09 8.53
N ALA A 146 -8.60 -23.55 9.59
CA ALA A 146 -8.65 -22.90 10.90
C ALA A 146 -8.04 -21.49 10.87
N LEU A 147 -6.90 -21.33 10.18
CA LEU A 147 -6.29 -20.02 9.95
C LEU A 147 -7.25 -19.10 9.17
N HIS A 148 -7.82 -19.57 8.07
CA HIS A 148 -8.79 -18.79 7.28
C HIS A 148 -9.99 -18.32 8.11
N ARG A 149 -10.59 -19.20 8.93
CA ARG A 149 -11.68 -18.83 9.86
C ARG A 149 -11.24 -17.74 10.83
N THR A 150 -10.04 -17.87 11.39
CA THR A 150 -9.49 -16.89 12.34
C THR A 150 -9.30 -15.52 11.68
N VAL A 151 -8.72 -15.47 10.47
CA VAL A 151 -8.52 -14.22 9.72
C VAL A 151 -9.86 -13.54 9.42
N ARG A 152 -10.88 -14.29 8.96
CA ARG A 152 -12.23 -13.75 8.73
C ARG A 152 -12.87 -13.23 10.02
N HIS A 153 -12.74 -13.96 11.12
CA HIS A 153 -13.28 -13.54 12.41
C HIS A 153 -12.62 -12.24 12.91
N THR A 154 -11.30 -12.10 12.72
CA THR A 154 -10.59 -10.85 13.02
C THR A 154 -11.09 -9.69 12.16
N ALA A 155 -11.26 -9.90 10.85
CA ALA A 155 -11.83 -8.87 9.97
C ALA A 155 -13.24 -8.45 10.41
N GLN A 156 -14.09 -9.41 10.76
CA GLN A 156 -15.45 -9.15 11.24
C GLN A 156 -15.44 -8.36 12.57
N ASN A 157 -14.61 -8.77 13.53
CA ASN A 157 -14.47 -8.05 14.80
C ASN A 157 -14.03 -6.60 14.61
N LEU A 158 -13.16 -6.32 13.65
CA LEU A 158 -12.73 -4.96 13.32
C LEU A 158 -13.87 -4.13 12.73
N ARG A 159 -14.69 -4.71 11.84
CA ARG A 159 -15.89 -4.04 11.31
C ARG A 159 -16.90 -3.75 12.40
N ASP A 160 -17.20 -4.73 13.24
CA ASP A 160 -18.14 -4.58 14.35
C ASP A 160 -17.62 -3.56 15.39
N GLY A 161 -16.30 -3.51 15.57
CA GLY A 161 -15.61 -2.45 16.32
C GLY A 161 -15.86 -1.07 15.71
N GLY A 162 -15.56 -0.90 14.43
CA GLY A 162 -15.78 0.36 13.70
C GLY A 162 -17.23 0.83 13.74
N ALA A 163 -18.19 -0.06 13.48
CA ALA A 163 -19.62 0.25 13.51
C ALA A 163 -20.11 0.69 14.90
N ARG A 164 -19.58 0.09 15.98
CA ARG A 164 -19.88 0.51 17.36
C ARG A 164 -19.33 1.91 17.65
N THR A 165 -18.11 2.20 17.21
CA THR A 165 -17.50 3.54 17.36
C THR A 165 -18.32 4.58 16.60
N GLU A 166 -18.67 4.35 15.34
CA GLU A 166 -19.50 5.28 14.57
C GLU A 166 -20.87 5.53 15.21
N LYS A 167 -21.50 4.48 15.75
CA LYS A 167 -22.79 4.62 16.46
C LYS A 167 -22.63 5.46 17.73
N ALA A 168 -21.54 5.27 18.47
CA ALA A 168 -21.22 6.07 19.65
C ALA A 168 -20.98 7.54 19.27
N ASP A 169 -20.20 7.81 18.22
CA ASP A 169 -19.92 9.15 17.74
C ASP A 169 -21.19 9.88 17.28
N ARG A 170 -22.08 9.20 16.54
CA ARG A 170 -23.39 9.77 16.17
C ARG A 170 -24.25 10.09 17.40
N ALA A 171 -24.30 9.19 18.38
CA ALA A 171 -25.05 9.44 19.61
C ALA A 171 -24.50 10.65 20.40
N VAL A 172 -23.17 10.83 20.42
CA VAL A 172 -22.53 12.01 21.03
C VAL A 172 -22.86 13.28 20.23
N ALA A 173 -22.79 13.23 18.89
CA ALA A 173 -23.13 14.35 18.03
C ALA A 173 -24.60 14.78 18.17
N ASP A 174 -25.54 13.84 18.21
CA ASP A 174 -26.97 14.10 18.41
C ASP A 174 -27.24 14.73 19.78
N LYS A 175 -26.55 14.25 20.82
CA LYS A 175 -26.63 14.84 22.16
C LYS A 175 -26.07 16.26 22.19
N LEU A 176 -24.95 16.52 21.51
CA LEU A 176 -24.39 17.87 21.41
C LEU A 176 -25.34 18.81 20.64
N ASN A 177 -25.92 18.34 19.53
CA ASN A 177 -26.85 19.10 18.72
C ASN A 177 -28.14 19.43 19.48
N SER A 178 -28.66 18.50 20.29
CA SER A 178 -29.84 18.76 21.13
C SER A 178 -29.56 19.78 22.25
N LEU A 179 -28.36 19.77 22.84
CA LEU A 179 -27.93 20.78 23.80
C LEU A 179 -27.77 22.16 23.15
N LEU A 180 -27.19 22.23 21.95
CA LEU A 180 -26.98 23.48 21.22
C LEU A 180 -28.29 24.13 20.76
N LYS A 181 -29.32 23.34 20.46
CA LYS A 181 -30.64 23.87 20.07
C LYS A 181 -31.39 24.56 21.22
N GLY A 182 -30.97 24.33 22.46
CA GLY A 182 -31.51 24.96 23.66
C GLY A 182 -33.01 24.71 23.91
N PRO A 183 -33.50 24.82 25.15
CA PRO A 183 -34.94 24.69 25.45
C PRO A 183 -35.79 25.92 25.03
N GLY A 184 -35.29 26.80 24.15
CA GLY A 184 -35.77 28.18 24.01
C GLY A 184 -36.64 28.54 22.81
N GLY A 185 -36.98 27.61 21.93
CA GLY A 185 -37.73 27.90 20.69
C GLY A 185 -39.24 27.62 20.77
N LYS A 186 -39.96 28.03 21.83
CA LYS A 186 -41.43 28.06 21.75
C LYS A 186 -41.82 29.16 20.76
N GLY A 187 -42.02 28.77 19.51
CA GLY A 187 -42.63 29.62 18.48
C GLY A 187 -43.92 30.21 19.01
N GLY A 188 -44.01 31.54 18.98
CA GLY A 188 -45.26 32.24 19.20
C GLY A 188 -46.31 31.80 18.17
N PRO A 189 -47.58 31.67 18.56
CA PRO A 189 -48.65 31.32 17.63
C PRO A 189 -48.83 32.47 16.63
N SER A 190 -48.69 32.16 15.35
CA SER A 190 -49.14 33.01 14.25
C SER A 190 -50.66 33.21 14.37
N GLY A 191 -51.07 34.42 14.73
CA GLY A 191 -52.48 34.81 14.77
C GLY A 191 -53.07 34.91 13.37
N GLN A 192 -54.17 34.21 13.13
CA GLN A 192 -55.20 34.62 12.18
C GLN A 192 -56.48 34.90 12.97
N GLY A 193 -57.03 36.08 12.75
CA GLY A 193 -58.12 36.66 13.52
C GLY A 193 -59.49 36.05 13.24
N GLY A 194 -60.35 36.17 14.25
CA GLY A 194 -61.79 35.91 14.18
C GLY A 194 -62.45 36.21 15.54
N ALA A 195 -63.17 37.32 15.62
CA ALA A 195 -64.01 37.76 16.75
C ALA A 195 -65.47 37.26 16.57
N PRO A 196 -66.44 37.56 17.45
CA PRO A 196 -66.47 37.51 18.92
C PRO A 196 -67.67 36.68 19.48
N GLY A 197 -67.57 36.22 20.74
CA GLY A 197 -68.71 35.65 21.48
C GLY A 197 -68.47 35.58 23.00
N ARG A 198 -69.12 36.47 23.75
CA ARG A 198 -69.28 36.51 25.22
C ARG A 198 -70.55 35.71 25.62
N PRO A 199 -70.90 35.53 26.93
CA PRO A 199 -70.13 35.53 28.18
C PRO A 199 -70.45 34.32 29.10
N GLY A 200 -69.62 34.06 30.12
CA GLY A 200 -69.94 33.11 31.21
C GLY A 200 -69.02 33.29 32.41
N ALA A 201 -69.61 33.38 33.60
CA ALA A 201 -69.04 33.90 34.84
C ALA A 201 -68.17 32.90 35.65
N GLY A 202 -67.48 33.41 36.69
CA GLY A 202 -66.40 32.76 37.49
C GLY A 202 -66.83 31.65 38.48
N PRO A 203 -66.19 31.44 39.67
CA PRO A 203 -65.05 32.15 40.28
C PRO A 203 -63.98 31.27 41.00
N SER A 204 -62.93 31.96 41.49
CA SER A 204 -62.28 31.79 42.82
C SER A 204 -61.08 30.83 43.04
N GLY A 205 -60.06 31.40 43.71
CA GLY A 205 -59.03 30.75 44.53
C GLY A 205 -57.67 30.60 43.85
N GLY A 206 -56.55 31.21 44.27
CA GLY A 206 -56.25 32.04 45.42
C GLY A 206 -54.78 31.82 45.84
N LYS A 207 -54.01 32.93 45.94
CA LYS A 207 -52.77 33.13 46.71
C LYS A 207 -51.53 32.32 46.27
N GLY A 208 -50.31 32.83 46.24
CA GLY A 208 -49.71 34.08 46.70
C GLY A 208 -48.19 33.87 46.74
N GLY A 209 -47.40 34.90 46.45
CA GLY A 209 -45.94 34.79 46.56
C GLY A 209 -45.20 35.92 45.84
N LYS A 210 -45.19 37.09 46.47
CA LYS A 210 -44.46 38.29 46.04
C LYS A 210 -43.03 38.26 46.58
N SER A 211 -42.07 38.72 45.78
CA SER A 211 -41.02 39.68 46.17
C SER A 211 -40.31 40.15 44.88
N SER A 212 -40.54 41.37 44.40
CA SER A 212 -39.80 42.63 44.72
C SER A 212 -38.35 42.56 44.20
N ARG A 213 -37.99 43.02 42.97
CA ARG A 213 -37.65 44.40 42.49
C ARG A 213 -36.70 45.20 43.42
N PRO A 214 -35.83 46.14 42.94
CA PRO A 214 -35.70 46.79 41.61
C PRO A 214 -34.23 46.79 41.03
N ASN A 215 -33.94 46.89 39.73
CA ASN A 215 -33.87 48.06 38.80
C ASN A 215 -33.06 49.28 39.31
N PRO A 216 -32.53 50.20 38.47
CA PRO A 216 -31.96 50.17 37.10
C PRO A 216 -30.71 51.10 36.96
N LEU A 217 -30.28 51.40 35.71
CA LEU A 217 -29.63 52.65 35.18
C LEU A 217 -28.44 52.27 34.27
N SER A 218 -28.53 52.36 32.94
CA SER A 218 -28.56 53.56 32.07
C SER A 218 -27.22 54.29 31.97
N GLY A 219 -26.62 54.31 30.78
CA GLY A 219 -25.54 55.24 30.41
C GLY A 219 -24.81 54.87 29.10
N PRO A 220 -24.89 55.68 28.03
CA PRO A 220 -24.17 55.48 26.77
C PRO A 220 -22.93 56.40 26.65
N GLN A 221 -21.85 55.95 26.01
CA GLN A 221 -20.75 56.82 25.55
C GLN A 221 -19.95 56.16 24.39
N ARG A 222 -19.88 56.86 23.24
CA ARG A 222 -18.83 56.74 22.19
C ARG A 222 -17.62 57.63 22.63
N PRO A 223 -16.53 57.88 21.86
CA PRO A 223 -15.91 57.27 20.67
C PRO A 223 -14.37 57.07 20.79
N GLY A 224 -13.70 56.58 19.72
CA GLY A 224 -12.24 56.62 19.51
C GLY A 224 -11.51 55.35 19.98
N GLY A 225 -10.56 54.73 19.29
CA GLY A 225 -9.60 55.22 18.30
C GLY A 225 -8.21 54.73 18.74
N SER A 226 -7.42 54.21 17.78
CA SER A 226 -5.98 53.87 17.85
C SER A 226 -5.55 52.47 18.31
N GLY A 227 -4.71 51.85 17.44
CA GLY A 227 -3.48 51.18 17.83
C GLY A 227 -3.55 49.68 18.13
N GLY A 228 -2.82 48.86 17.37
CA GLY A 228 -2.50 47.51 17.84
C GLY A 228 -2.15 46.49 16.76
N SER A 229 -1.04 46.72 16.07
CA SER A 229 -0.26 45.71 15.36
C SER A 229 -0.04 44.48 16.26
N GLY A 230 -0.41 43.31 15.80
CA GLY A 230 -0.16 42.03 16.50
C GLY A 230 0.09 40.94 15.49
N GLY A 231 1.34 40.82 15.05
CA GLY A 231 1.81 39.75 14.17
C GLY A 231 1.65 38.39 14.84
N GLY A 232 0.79 37.56 14.27
CA GLY A 232 0.73 36.12 14.56
C GLY A 232 1.70 35.39 13.66
N THR A 233 2.92 35.23 14.15
CA THR A 233 3.94 34.31 13.64
C THR A 233 3.44 32.87 13.66
N GLY A 234 3.73 32.13 12.59
CA GLY A 234 4.09 30.71 12.69
C GLY A 234 2.95 29.71 12.52
N ASN A 235 2.69 29.34 11.27
CA ASN A 235 2.81 27.97 10.78
C ASN A 235 2.58 28.04 9.28
N GLY A 236 3.66 28.25 8.53
CA GLY A 236 3.62 28.16 7.08
C GLY A 236 3.11 26.78 6.67
N PRO A 237 2.33 26.67 5.59
CA PRO A 237 1.96 25.37 5.03
C PRO A 237 3.25 24.59 4.72
N PRO A 238 3.27 23.25 4.86
CA PRO A 238 4.41 22.47 4.41
C PRO A 238 4.71 22.81 2.94
N PRO A 239 5.98 22.73 2.48
CA PRO A 239 6.40 23.13 1.13
C PRO A 239 5.81 22.30 -0.03
N TYR A 240 4.68 21.61 0.16
CA TYR A 240 4.01 20.73 -0.80
C TYR A 240 2.57 21.16 -1.15
N ALA A 241 2.12 22.36 -0.74
CA ALA A 241 0.73 22.80 -0.89
C ALA A 241 0.28 23.21 -2.32
N GLY A 242 1.07 22.90 -3.37
CA GLY A 242 0.80 23.30 -4.76
C GLY A 242 0.21 22.23 -5.69
N PHE A 243 0.17 20.95 -5.30
CA PHE A 243 -0.38 19.89 -6.16
C PHE A 243 -1.88 19.69 -5.92
N ARG A 244 -2.71 19.95 -6.94
CA ARG A 244 -4.11 19.49 -6.98
C ARG A 244 -4.13 17.97 -6.74
N LYS A 245 -5.06 17.47 -5.90
CA LYS A 245 -5.21 16.04 -5.57
C LYS A 245 -5.31 15.22 -6.88
N PRO A 246 -4.31 14.39 -7.25
CA PRO A 246 -4.14 13.89 -8.64
C PRO A 246 -4.84 12.55 -8.96
N TYR A 247 -5.84 12.13 -8.18
CA TYR A 247 -6.37 10.76 -8.19
C TYR A 247 -7.86 10.72 -8.61
N ASP A 248 -8.19 11.22 -9.80
CA ASP A 248 -9.60 11.38 -10.24
C ASP A 248 -10.17 10.19 -11.05
N TRP A 249 -9.40 9.14 -11.35
CA TRP A 249 -9.93 7.94 -12.04
C TRP A 249 -10.49 6.90 -11.06
N GLN A 250 -11.77 6.97 -10.71
CA GLN A 250 -12.38 5.97 -9.84
C GLN A 250 -12.54 4.63 -10.59
N GLY A 251 -11.57 3.73 -10.43
CA GLY A 251 -11.75 2.32 -10.79
C GLY A 251 -12.94 1.71 -10.03
N PRO A 252 -13.45 0.54 -10.45
CA PRO A 252 -14.54 -0.13 -9.76
C PRO A 252 -14.09 -0.49 -8.33
N GLY A 253 -14.45 0.33 -7.34
CA GLY A 253 -13.93 0.24 -5.97
C GLY A 253 -13.51 1.55 -5.29
N GLY A 254 -13.52 2.70 -5.99
CA GLY A 254 -13.51 4.02 -5.34
C GLY A 254 -12.16 4.57 -4.88
N ASN A 255 -11.02 4.04 -5.34
CA ASN A 255 -9.71 4.68 -5.15
C ASN A 255 -8.77 4.29 -6.30
N PRO A 256 -8.36 5.17 -7.24
CA PRO A 256 -7.31 4.80 -8.17
C PRO A 256 -5.99 4.67 -7.42
N ALA A 257 -5.48 3.44 -7.32
CA ALA A 257 -4.13 3.22 -6.87
C ALA A 257 -3.08 3.73 -7.88
N ILE A 258 -3.46 3.85 -9.16
CA ILE A 258 -2.58 4.25 -10.26
C ILE A 258 -3.27 5.20 -11.25
N ARG A 259 -2.51 6.05 -11.92
CA ARG A 259 -2.99 6.94 -12.99
C ARG A 259 -2.16 6.76 -14.25
N ARG A 260 -2.74 6.99 -15.44
CA ARG A 260 -1.93 7.09 -16.66
C ARG A 260 -0.93 8.24 -16.49
N THR A 261 0.31 8.06 -16.92
CA THR A 261 1.37 9.05 -16.74
C THR A 261 0.93 10.40 -17.28
N GLN A 262 1.03 11.42 -16.43
CA GLN A 262 0.79 12.82 -16.79
C GLN A 262 2.03 13.69 -16.55
N GLY A 263 3.08 13.10 -15.94
CA GLY A 263 4.38 13.72 -15.80
C GLY A 263 5.01 14.11 -17.15
N PRO A 264 6.09 14.91 -17.11
CA PRO A 264 6.83 15.30 -18.31
C PRO A 264 7.16 14.09 -19.19
N THR A 265 7.49 12.95 -18.59
CA THR A 265 7.91 11.70 -19.23
C THR A 265 6.81 10.95 -19.97
N GLY A 266 5.55 11.21 -19.67
CA GLY A 266 4.38 10.53 -20.28
C GLY A 266 3.54 11.39 -21.21
N ARG A 267 4.09 12.50 -21.73
CA ARG A 267 3.34 13.32 -22.70
C ARG A 267 3.21 12.59 -24.04
N GLY A 268 2.06 12.76 -24.70
CA GLY A 268 1.82 12.28 -26.06
C GLY A 268 1.28 10.84 -26.16
N ALA A 269 1.77 10.08 -27.14
CA ALA A 269 1.30 8.74 -27.46
C ALA A 269 1.90 7.63 -26.57
N THR A 270 2.60 8.01 -25.50
CA THR A 270 3.17 7.07 -24.53
C THR A 270 2.08 6.49 -23.63
N VAL A 271 2.29 5.24 -23.23
CA VAL A 271 1.49 4.48 -22.28
C VAL A 271 2.41 4.11 -21.13
N GLY A 272 2.08 4.63 -19.96
CA GLY A 272 2.71 4.36 -18.68
C GLY A 272 1.73 4.66 -17.56
N TYR A 273 2.00 4.13 -16.38
CA TYR A 273 1.21 4.38 -15.18
C TYR A 273 2.11 4.80 -14.03
N GLU A 274 1.62 5.76 -13.27
CA GLU A 274 2.22 6.25 -12.04
C GLU A 274 1.47 5.67 -10.84
N GLY A 275 2.21 5.19 -9.85
CA GLY A 275 1.66 4.74 -8.58
C GLY A 275 1.55 5.86 -7.56
N ARG A 276 1.07 5.51 -6.36
CA ARG A 276 1.03 6.42 -5.21
C ARG A 276 2.44 6.84 -4.80
N THR A 277 2.61 8.14 -4.51
CA THR A 277 3.81 8.64 -3.82
C THR A 277 3.65 8.42 -2.32
N THR A 278 4.65 7.81 -1.69
CA THR A 278 4.67 7.56 -0.25
C THR A 278 5.79 8.37 0.39
N PHE A 279 5.43 9.17 1.39
CA PHE A 279 6.41 9.90 2.19
C PHE A 279 6.81 9.03 3.38
N LEU A 280 8.10 8.88 3.57
CA LEU A 280 8.69 8.21 4.71
C LEU A 280 9.11 9.31 5.69
N ASP A 281 8.45 9.37 6.85
CA ASP A 281 8.85 10.28 7.93
C ASP A 281 10.32 10.00 8.31
N GLY A 282 11.08 11.09 8.54
CA GLY A 282 12.54 11.15 8.45
C GLY A 282 13.38 10.09 9.19
N SER A 283 14.66 10.02 8.75
CA SER A 283 15.88 9.28 9.20
C SER A 283 15.82 7.90 9.85
N ASP A 284 14.76 7.55 10.57
CA ASP A 284 14.80 6.45 11.55
C ASP A 284 14.07 5.20 11.10
N ARG A 285 13.37 5.24 9.95
CA ARG A 285 12.88 4.00 9.33
C ARG A 285 14.09 3.18 8.89
N GLY A 286 14.25 2.02 9.52
CA GLY A 286 15.33 1.08 9.20
C GLY A 286 15.34 0.77 7.71
N ARG A 287 16.54 0.52 7.15
CA ARG A 287 16.73 0.18 5.73
C ARG A 287 15.73 -0.89 5.25
N GLN A 288 15.46 -1.88 6.09
CA GLN A 288 14.50 -2.95 5.81
C GLN A 288 13.07 -2.45 5.60
N GLU A 289 12.60 -1.49 6.40
CA GLU A 289 11.25 -0.93 6.25
C GLU A 289 11.13 -0.15 4.94
N ARG A 290 12.16 0.64 4.60
CA ARG A 290 12.20 1.37 3.32
C ARG A 290 12.14 0.40 2.13
N HIS A 291 12.95 -0.65 2.16
CA HIS A 291 12.93 -1.70 1.14
C HIS A 291 11.58 -2.39 1.05
N SER A 292 10.91 -2.65 2.19
CA SER A 292 9.55 -3.21 2.20
C SER A 292 8.56 -2.26 1.52
N VAL A 293 8.57 -0.97 1.85
CA VAL A 293 7.66 0.02 1.24
C VAL A 293 7.91 0.14 -0.26
N MET A 294 9.17 0.15 -0.70
CA MET A 294 9.53 0.15 -2.12
C MET A 294 9.03 -1.12 -2.83
N GLY A 295 9.34 -2.30 -2.28
CA GLY A 295 8.91 -3.58 -2.84
C GLY A 295 7.40 -3.67 -2.96
N ASP A 296 6.68 -3.28 -1.91
CA ASP A 296 5.22 -3.27 -1.90
C ASP A 296 4.65 -2.25 -2.89
N SER A 297 5.24 -1.06 -3.00
CA SER A 297 4.80 -0.03 -3.95
C SER A 297 4.99 -0.48 -5.41
N SER A 298 6.13 -1.08 -5.73
CA SER A 298 6.43 -1.60 -7.07
C SER A 298 5.55 -2.82 -7.42
N ARG A 299 5.37 -3.77 -6.49
CA ARG A 299 4.47 -4.93 -6.70
C ARG A 299 3.00 -4.51 -6.83
N GLN A 300 2.55 -3.56 -6.01
CA GLN A 300 1.20 -3.03 -6.09
C GLN A 300 0.95 -2.35 -7.43
N LEU A 301 1.86 -1.49 -7.89
CA LEU A 301 1.78 -0.87 -9.21
C LEU A 301 1.76 -1.93 -10.33
N ALA A 302 2.55 -2.99 -10.24
CA ALA A 302 2.49 -4.09 -11.20
C ALA A 302 1.10 -4.74 -11.24
N ASN A 303 0.52 -5.09 -10.09
CA ASN A 303 -0.82 -5.67 -10.01
C ASN A 303 -1.88 -4.74 -10.63
N ASP A 304 -1.84 -3.47 -10.23
CA ASP A 304 -2.81 -2.46 -10.67
C ASP A 304 -2.70 -2.21 -12.18
N THR A 305 -1.49 -2.22 -12.72
CA THR A 305 -1.24 -2.04 -14.16
C THR A 305 -1.90 -3.14 -14.99
N ARG A 306 -1.91 -4.39 -14.52
CA ARG A 306 -2.65 -5.47 -15.23
C ARG A 306 -4.13 -5.18 -15.31
N GLY A 307 -4.72 -4.69 -14.22
CA GLY A 307 -6.13 -4.30 -14.17
C GLY A 307 -6.43 -3.10 -15.07
N ALA A 308 -5.60 -2.05 -15.00
CA ALA A 308 -5.78 -0.84 -15.79
C ALA A 308 -5.63 -1.08 -17.30
N VAL A 309 -4.62 -1.86 -17.72
CA VAL A 309 -4.44 -2.21 -19.14
C VAL A 309 -5.60 -3.02 -19.70
N ALA A 310 -6.22 -3.89 -18.88
CA ALA A 310 -7.41 -4.63 -19.31
C ALA A 310 -8.63 -3.70 -19.52
N ALA A 311 -8.69 -2.57 -18.80
CA ALA A 311 -9.76 -1.59 -18.91
C ALA A 311 -9.49 -0.50 -19.97
N ASP A 312 -8.22 -0.22 -20.28
CA ASP A 312 -7.81 0.83 -21.21
C ASP A 312 -7.80 0.36 -22.67
N ARG A 313 -8.87 0.70 -23.41
CA ARG A 313 -9.03 0.34 -24.82
C ARG A 313 -7.96 0.94 -25.75
N GLN A 314 -7.21 1.94 -25.30
CA GLN A 314 -6.12 2.54 -26.09
C GLN A 314 -4.83 1.73 -25.99
N VAL A 315 -4.74 0.77 -25.07
CA VAL A 315 -3.54 -0.04 -24.85
C VAL A 315 -3.64 -1.37 -25.59
N GLY A 316 -3.00 -1.44 -26.75
CA GLY A 316 -2.82 -2.67 -27.51
C GLY A 316 -1.68 -3.54 -26.96
N PRO A 317 -1.56 -4.81 -27.41
CA PRO A 317 -0.52 -5.73 -26.93
C PRO A 317 0.91 -5.18 -26.98
N SER A 318 1.24 -4.39 -28.00
CA SER A 318 2.57 -3.79 -28.18
C SER A 318 2.84 -2.54 -27.34
N THR A 319 1.79 -1.91 -26.76
CA THR A 319 1.90 -0.69 -25.95
C THR A 319 1.73 -0.96 -24.46
N ARG A 320 1.66 -2.23 -24.03
CA ARG A 320 1.53 -2.61 -22.63
C ARG A 320 2.85 -2.43 -21.86
N PRO A 321 2.87 -1.67 -20.75
CA PRO A 321 4.02 -1.64 -19.85
C PRO A 321 4.39 -3.04 -19.36
N THR A 322 5.68 -3.39 -19.38
CA THR A 322 6.13 -4.73 -18.99
C THR A 322 6.70 -4.78 -17.58
N MET A 323 7.05 -3.62 -17.01
CA MET A 323 7.74 -3.48 -15.72
C MET A 323 7.06 -2.42 -14.86
N ALA A 324 7.12 -2.57 -13.55
CA ALA A 324 6.75 -1.56 -12.57
C ALA A 324 7.92 -1.34 -11.61
N GLY A 325 8.36 -0.10 -11.45
CA GLY A 325 9.46 0.27 -10.57
C GLY A 325 8.98 1.15 -9.42
N SER A 326 9.79 1.19 -8.35
CA SER A 326 9.71 2.22 -7.32
C SER A 326 11.10 2.80 -7.06
N PHE A 327 11.15 4.07 -6.72
CA PHE A 327 12.36 4.82 -6.46
C PHE A 327 12.23 5.59 -5.14
N HIS A 328 13.17 5.37 -4.24
CA HIS A 328 13.30 6.08 -2.99
C HIS A 328 14.40 7.13 -3.09
N HIS A 329 14.04 8.38 -2.81
CA HIS A 329 14.96 9.52 -2.81
C HIS A 329 14.49 10.60 -1.84
N ASP A 330 15.37 11.10 -0.97
CA ASP A 330 15.07 12.12 0.05
C ASP A 330 13.81 11.83 0.89
N GLY A 331 13.64 10.58 1.33
CA GLY A 331 12.49 10.17 2.13
C GLY A 331 11.18 10.06 1.34
N VAL A 332 11.22 10.14 0.01
CA VAL A 332 10.05 10.00 -0.86
C VAL A 332 10.19 8.73 -1.70
N VAL A 333 9.17 7.87 -1.68
CA VAL A 333 9.03 6.73 -2.57
C VAL A 333 8.04 7.07 -3.67
N THR A 334 8.50 7.11 -4.91
CA THR A 334 7.66 7.23 -6.11
C THR A 334 7.63 5.91 -6.87
N SER A 335 6.59 5.68 -7.66
CA SER A 335 6.46 4.45 -8.46
C SER A 335 5.98 4.78 -9.86
N HIS A 336 6.55 4.11 -10.86
CA HIS A 336 6.21 4.30 -12.27
C HIS A 336 6.43 3.00 -13.04
N THR A 337 5.63 2.76 -14.08
CA THR A 337 5.84 1.62 -14.99
C THR A 337 6.91 1.91 -16.03
N SER A 338 7.37 0.88 -16.75
CA SER A 338 8.00 1.11 -18.05
C SER A 338 7.03 1.87 -18.97
N VAL A 339 7.57 2.65 -19.89
CA VAL A 339 6.79 3.40 -20.87
C VAL A 339 6.85 2.74 -22.24
N ARG A 340 5.74 2.75 -22.96
CA ARG A 340 5.58 2.11 -24.28
C ARG A 340 4.75 2.97 -25.21
N GLY A 341 4.96 2.83 -26.53
CA GLY A 341 4.36 3.74 -27.51
C GLY A 341 4.97 5.15 -27.44
N GLY A 342 4.86 5.92 -28.51
CA GLY A 342 5.37 7.29 -28.61
C GLY A 342 6.85 7.48 -28.27
N ASP A 343 7.23 8.75 -28.15
CA ASP A 343 8.54 9.19 -27.69
C ASP A 343 8.47 9.47 -26.19
N VAL A 344 9.45 8.92 -25.46
CA VAL A 344 9.59 9.18 -24.02
C VAL A 344 10.26 10.53 -23.89
N ASN A 345 9.59 11.48 -23.26
CA ASN A 345 10.18 12.78 -22.97
C ASN A 345 10.98 12.68 -21.66
N ALA A 346 12.11 11.97 -21.72
CA ALA A 346 13.00 11.86 -20.57
C ALA A 346 13.69 13.20 -20.29
N HIS A 347 14.25 13.31 -19.10
CA HIS A 347 14.97 14.52 -18.73
C HIS A 347 16.26 14.62 -19.57
N PRO A 348 16.68 15.81 -20.06
CA PRO A 348 17.86 15.95 -20.93
C PRO A 348 19.14 15.28 -20.41
N ALA A 349 19.46 15.41 -19.12
CA ALA A 349 20.58 14.69 -18.50
C ALA A 349 20.47 13.15 -18.58
N ILE A 350 19.25 12.61 -18.53
CA ILE A 350 19.01 11.16 -18.63
C ILE A 350 19.15 10.73 -20.09
N ASP A 351 18.58 11.48 -21.03
CA ASP A 351 18.73 11.22 -22.46
C ASP A 351 20.20 11.22 -22.87
N GLU A 352 20.96 12.23 -22.47
CA GLU A 352 22.40 12.32 -22.75
C GLU A 352 23.17 11.08 -22.22
N LEU A 353 22.82 10.59 -21.03
CA LEU A 353 23.45 9.39 -20.47
C LEU A 353 23.09 8.12 -21.25
N TYR A 354 21.86 8.00 -21.74
CA TYR A 354 21.48 6.87 -22.60
C TYR A 354 22.12 6.97 -23.99
N GLU A 355 22.24 8.16 -24.57
CA GLU A 355 22.88 8.37 -25.87
C GLU A 355 24.35 7.95 -25.88
N ARG A 356 25.06 8.14 -24.76
CA ARG A 356 26.46 7.71 -24.58
C ARG A 356 26.65 6.19 -24.63
N ILE A 357 25.59 5.38 -24.47
CA ILE A 357 25.69 3.92 -24.52
C ILE A 357 25.83 3.47 -25.98
N PRO A 358 26.90 2.73 -26.34
CA PRO A 358 27.10 2.22 -27.70
C PRO A 358 25.92 1.37 -28.18
N GLU A 359 25.54 1.48 -29.46
CA GLU A 359 24.36 0.80 -30.00
C GLU A 359 24.36 -0.73 -29.75
N GLY A 360 25.53 -1.37 -29.89
CA GLY A 360 25.70 -2.81 -29.62
C GLY A 360 25.52 -3.22 -28.16
N GLU A 361 25.57 -2.27 -27.23
CA GLU A 361 25.37 -2.50 -25.78
C GLU A 361 23.96 -2.12 -25.32
N ARG A 362 23.13 -1.56 -26.21
CA ARG A 362 21.75 -1.15 -25.88
C ARG A 362 20.85 -2.36 -25.77
N SER A 363 20.28 -2.55 -24.58
CA SER A 363 19.23 -3.55 -24.36
C SER A 363 17.91 -3.18 -25.08
N LYS A 364 17.03 -4.18 -25.28
CA LYS A 364 15.69 -3.99 -25.88
C LYS A 364 14.83 -2.92 -25.17
N GLY A 365 15.08 -2.68 -23.88
CA GLY A 365 14.37 -1.69 -23.06
C GLY A 365 15.05 -0.32 -22.98
N HIS A 366 16.13 -0.09 -23.74
CA HIS A 366 16.88 1.16 -23.72
C HIS A 366 15.97 2.39 -23.82
N GLY A 367 16.12 3.34 -22.88
CA GLY A 367 15.31 4.56 -22.80
C GLY A 367 13.83 4.37 -22.43
N ARG A 368 13.37 3.15 -22.09
CA ARG A 368 11.93 2.86 -21.90
C ARG A 368 11.58 2.01 -20.67
N CYS A 369 12.56 1.53 -19.92
CA CYS A 369 12.30 0.78 -18.68
C CYS A 369 11.73 1.69 -17.59
N ALA A 370 11.29 1.12 -16.46
CA ALA A 370 10.64 1.87 -15.38
C ALA A 370 11.59 2.89 -14.70
N GLU A 371 12.89 2.65 -14.77
CA GLU A 371 13.95 3.48 -14.22
C GLU A 371 13.98 4.86 -14.91
N VAL A 372 13.73 4.93 -16.22
CA VAL A 372 13.79 6.17 -17.01
C VAL A 372 12.79 7.23 -16.54
N PRO A 373 11.47 6.93 -16.49
CA PRO A 373 10.50 7.91 -16.00
C PRO A 373 10.69 8.22 -14.51
N LEU A 374 11.06 7.24 -13.67
CA LEU A 374 11.31 7.48 -12.24
C LEU A 374 12.41 8.52 -11.99
N LEU A 375 13.55 8.38 -12.68
CA LEU A 375 14.68 9.30 -12.57
C LEU A 375 14.35 10.65 -13.21
N SER A 376 13.77 10.62 -14.41
CA SER A 376 13.44 11.84 -15.15
C SER A 376 12.41 12.71 -14.45
N ASP A 377 11.34 12.11 -13.89
CA ASP A 377 10.33 12.83 -13.13
C ASP A 377 10.93 13.46 -11.86
N ARG A 378 11.87 12.77 -11.20
CA ARG A 378 12.58 13.33 -10.03
C ARG A 378 13.42 14.55 -10.42
N LEU A 379 14.15 14.48 -11.53
CA LEU A 379 14.98 15.59 -12.00
C LEU A 379 14.13 16.80 -12.42
N HIS A 380 13.07 16.58 -13.21
CA HIS A 380 12.14 17.66 -13.56
C HIS A 380 11.48 18.29 -12.33
N HIS A 381 11.15 17.48 -11.31
CA HIS A 381 10.63 18.01 -10.06
C HIS A 381 11.64 18.90 -9.34
N ALA A 382 12.93 18.52 -9.34
CA ALA A 382 14.00 19.33 -8.76
C ALA A 382 14.19 20.66 -9.52
N GLU A 383 14.11 20.64 -10.85
CA GLU A 383 14.19 21.84 -11.70
C GLU A 383 13.02 22.80 -11.48
N GLN A 384 11.82 22.28 -11.22
CA GLN A 384 10.66 23.12 -10.86
C GLN A 384 10.90 23.96 -9.60
N GLN A 385 11.80 23.51 -8.71
CA GLN A 385 12.23 24.26 -7.52
C GLN A 385 13.32 25.30 -7.82
N ARG A 386 13.83 25.36 -9.06
CA ARG A 386 14.92 26.22 -9.51
C ARG A 386 14.52 27.02 -10.76
N PRO A 387 13.43 27.80 -10.71
CA PRO A 387 12.94 28.51 -11.90
C PRO A 387 13.98 29.47 -12.46
N GLY A 388 14.10 29.50 -13.79
CA GLY A 388 15.04 30.37 -14.51
C GLY A 388 16.49 29.87 -14.58
N GLN A 389 16.78 28.70 -14.01
CA GLN A 389 18.10 28.07 -14.14
C GLN A 389 18.15 27.13 -15.35
N PRO A 390 19.33 26.91 -15.95
CA PRO A 390 19.46 25.93 -17.04
C PRO A 390 19.12 24.52 -16.54
N PRO A 391 18.72 23.61 -17.45
CA PRO A 391 18.47 22.22 -17.09
C PRO A 391 19.67 21.56 -16.41
N LEU A 392 19.40 20.61 -15.52
CA LEU A 392 20.47 19.90 -14.80
C LEU A 392 21.36 19.15 -15.80
N THR A 393 22.68 19.23 -15.62
CA THR A 393 23.64 18.39 -16.38
C THR A 393 23.71 16.96 -15.81
N PRO A 394 24.28 15.97 -16.51
CA PRO A 394 24.49 14.63 -15.97
C PRO A 394 25.24 14.61 -14.63
N GLU A 395 26.24 15.45 -14.46
CA GLU A 395 27.02 15.54 -13.22
C GLU A 395 26.18 16.11 -12.07
N GLN A 396 25.34 17.10 -12.34
CA GLN A 396 24.40 17.66 -11.37
C GLN A 396 23.30 16.66 -11.02
N ALA A 397 22.79 15.91 -12.01
CA ALA A 397 21.84 14.83 -11.80
C ALA A 397 22.43 13.72 -10.93
N ARG A 398 23.70 13.34 -11.16
CA ARG A 398 24.43 12.39 -10.32
C ARG A 398 24.53 12.88 -8.89
N GLU A 399 24.89 14.14 -8.68
CA GLU A 399 25.02 14.67 -7.32
C GLU A 399 23.67 14.76 -6.61
N LEU A 400 22.62 15.17 -7.34
CA LEU A 400 21.26 15.23 -6.82
C LEU A 400 20.75 13.84 -6.41
N LEU A 401 20.94 12.82 -7.27
CA LEU A 401 20.31 11.50 -7.12
C LEU A 401 21.13 10.50 -6.30
N ARG A 402 22.33 10.88 -5.88
CA ARG A 402 23.28 10.01 -5.18
C ARG A 402 22.67 9.40 -3.93
N GLY A 403 22.82 8.09 -3.76
CA GLY A 403 22.30 7.37 -2.60
C GLY A 403 20.81 7.02 -2.70
N GLY A 404 20.16 7.36 -3.82
CA GLY A 404 18.84 6.83 -4.13
C GLY A 404 18.84 5.30 -4.22
N GLU A 405 17.68 4.70 -3.97
CA GLU A 405 17.47 3.25 -4.04
C GLU A 405 16.28 2.98 -4.97
N MET A 406 16.36 1.96 -5.82
CA MET A 406 15.26 1.56 -6.72
C MET A 406 15.02 0.05 -6.69
N THR A 407 13.79 -0.37 -6.98
CA THR A 407 13.46 -1.77 -7.22
C THR A 407 12.42 -1.90 -8.32
N THR A 408 12.47 -3.00 -9.07
CA THR A 408 11.63 -3.22 -10.26
C THR A 408 11.02 -4.62 -10.22
N HIS A 409 9.73 -4.73 -10.56
CA HIS A 409 9.00 -5.99 -10.65
C HIS A 409 8.33 -6.14 -12.02
N SER A 410 8.20 -7.39 -12.46
CA SER A 410 7.56 -7.76 -13.73
C SER A 410 6.05 -7.54 -13.67
N VAL A 411 5.48 -6.89 -14.69
CA VAL A 411 4.02 -6.76 -14.87
C VAL A 411 3.45 -7.98 -15.56
N ASN A 412 4.22 -8.66 -16.44
CA ASN A 412 3.82 -9.83 -17.25
C ASN A 412 2.29 -9.99 -17.44
N HIS A 413 1.74 -9.27 -18.42
CA HIS A 413 0.30 -9.24 -18.67
C HIS A 413 -0.29 -10.60 -19.04
N ASP A 414 0.42 -11.37 -19.87
CA ASP A 414 -0.12 -12.54 -20.56
C ASP A 414 0.41 -13.86 -19.99
N ASN A 415 1.24 -13.82 -18.94
CA ASN A 415 1.94 -14.98 -18.39
C ASN A 415 2.63 -15.82 -19.49
N ALA A 416 3.19 -15.14 -20.49
CA ALA A 416 3.75 -15.79 -21.67
C ALA A 416 4.88 -16.76 -21.27
N PRO A 417 4.97 -17.96 -21.88
CA PRO A 417 6.07 -18.89 -21.63
C PRO A 417 7.42 -18.21 -21.86
N GLY A 418 8.34 -18.34 -20.90
CA GLY A 418 9.67 -17.71 -20.95
C GLY A 418 9.72 -16.25 -20.50
N ALA A 419 8.58 -15.59 -20.26
CA ALA A 419 8.55 -14.30 -19.56
C ALA A 419 8.62 -14.50 -18.05
N LEU A 420 9.27 -13.56 -17.35
CA LEU A 420 9.33 -13.59 -15.88
C LEU A 420 7.92 -13.55 -15.28
N PRO A 421 7.58 -14.40 -14.30
CA PRO A 421 6.27 -14.39 -13.67
C PRO A 421 5.87 -13.00 -13.18
N HIS A 422 4.56 -12.74 -13.15
CA HIS A 422 4.04 -11.49 -12.62
C HIS A 422 4.49 -11.28 -11.17
N GLY A 423 4.90 -10.04 -10.85
CA GLY A 423 5.36 -9.66 -9.51
C GLY A 423 6.75 -10.20 -9.15
N THR A 424 7.45 -10.86 -10.07
CA THR A 424 8.85 -11.26 -9.86
C THR A 424 9.77 -10.04 -9.94
N TYR A 425 10.71 -9.93 -9.00
CA TYR A 425 11.78 -8.92 -9.07
C TYR A 425 12.57 -9.07 -10.36
N VAL A 426 12.95 -7.94 -10.95
CA VAL A 426 13.75 -7.91 -12.17
C VAL A 426 14.92 -6.95 -11.99
N PRO A 427 16.17 -7.41 -12.23
CA PRO A 427 17.32 -6.53 -12.20
C PRO A 427 17.21 -5.47 -13.31
N PRO A 428 17.95 -4.35 -13.20
CA PRO A 428 17.98 -3.34 -14.25
C PRO A 428 18.53 -3.97 -15.54
N CYS A 429 17.99 -3.61 -16.70
CA CYS A 429 18.58 -4.03 -17.96
C CYS A 429 19.98 -3.42 -18.14
N ALA A 430 20.81 -3.97 -19.04
CA ALA A 430 22.18 -3.51 -19.25
C ALA A 430 22.29 -1.98 -19.42
N SER A 431 21.40 -1.37 -20.23
CA SER A 431 21.38 0.09 -20.42
C SER A 431 21.07 0.85 -19.12
N CYS A 432 20.07 0.40 -18.36
CA CYS A 432 19.68 1.07 -17.12
C CYS A 432 20.71 0.88 -16.02
N ALA A 433 21.35 -0.31 -15.96
CA ALA A 433 22.41 -0.60 -15.00
C ALA A 433 23.57 0.39 -15.14
N GLU A 434 23.94 0.76 -16.37
CA GLU A 434 24.99 1.75 -16.62
C GLU A 434 24.61 3.15 -16.15
N VAL A 435 23.41 3.61 -16.51
CA VAL A 435 22.90 4.94 -16.13
C VAL A 435 22.77 5.07 -14.60
N ILE A 436 22.15 4.10 -13.93
CA ILE A 436 21.92 4.19 -12.47
C ILE A 436 23.24 4.10 -11.68
N ARG A 437 24.21 3.33 -12.20
CA ARG A 437 25.57 3.25 -11.65
C ARG A 437 26.28 4.60 -11.76
N TYR A 438 26.20 5.26 -12.92
CA TYR A 438 26.74 6.61 -13.10
C TYR A 438 26.11 7.59 -12.11
N LEU A 439 24.79 7.57 -11.95
CA LEU A 439 24.04 8.45 -11.05
C LEU A 439 24.25 8.14 -9.56
N GLY A 440 24.89 7.02 -9.21
CA GLY A 440 25.08 6.63 -7.81
C GLY A 440 23.80 6.14 -7.14
N VAL A 441 22.86 5.58 -7.92
CA VAL A 441 21.62 4.98 -7.45
C VAL A 441 21.78 3.46 -7.35
N SER A 442 21.34 2.88 -6.24
CA SER A 442 21.41 1.43 -6.00
C SER A 442 20.13 0.73 -6.44
N HIS A 443 20.23 -0.40 -7.13
CA HIS A 443 19.08 -1.28 -7.38
C HIS A 443 19.03 -2.37 -6.31
N VAL A 444 17.91 -2.45 -5.57
CA VAL A 444 17.76 -3.29 -4.38
C VAL A 444 16.73 -4.40 -4.62
N HIS A 445 17.08 -5.60 -4.16
CA HIS A 445 16.16 -6.73 -4.11
C HIS A 445 15.28 -6.63 -2.85
N THR A 446 13.95 -6.64 -3.02
CA THR A 446 12.97 -6.32 -1.96
C THR A 446 11.90 -7.38 -1.76
#